data_AF-A0A1I1B407-F1
#
_entry.id   AF-A0A1I1B407-F1
#
_cell.length_a   1.000
_cell.length_b   1.000
_cell.length_c   1.000
_cell.angle_alpha   90.00
_cell.angle_beta   90.00
_cell.angle_gamma   90.00
#
_symmetry.space_group_name_H-M   'P 1'
#
loop_
_entity.id
_entity.type
_entity.pdbx_description
1 polymer ?
#
loop_
_entity_poly.entity_id
_entity_poly.type
_entity_poly.pdbx_seq_one_letter_code
_entity_poly.pdbx_strand_id
1 'polypeptide(L)'
;MKLKSKKKKGFTLIELVAVVAILAILAAVLVPSVGGYITRSRKAAVITQCREFVNAVETYDLTAKAKIEKTKKVSDLVGDGKVLTNADLLTDTKLDKIQEITIEKAREINADDGALDKIKINKDTHIFESYAKIDNK
;
A
#
# COMPACT_ATOMS: atom_id res chain seq x y z
N MET A 1 -3.03 -30.03 -63.85
CA MET A 1 -3.22 -28.96 -62.85
C MET A 1 -1.97 -28.91 -61.97
N LYS A 2 -1.10 -27.89 -62.12
CA LYS A 2 0.16 -27.79 -61.34
C LYS A 2 -0.09 -27.06 -60.01
N LEU A 3 0.12 -27.73 -58.89
CA LEU A 3 0.03 -27.16 -57.54
C LEU A 3 1.26 -26.28 -57.28
N LYS A 4 1.04 -24.97 -57.13
CA LYS A 4 2.07 -23.98 -56.82
C LYS A 4 2.40 -24.09 -55.32
N SER A 5 3.58 -24.60 -54.96
CA SER A 5 3.99 -24.65 -53.54
C SER A 5 4.24 -23.23 -53.02
N LYS A 6 3.46 -22.80 -52.03
CA LYS A 6 3.70 -21.54 -51.33
C LYS A 6 4.93 -21.74 -50.44
N LYS A 7 6.06 -21.13 -50.79
CA LYS A 7 7.23 -21.06 -49.89
C LYS A 7 6.79 -20.34 -48.61
N LYS A 8 6.80 -21.04 -47.48
CA LYS A 8 6.64 -20.41 -46.17
C LYS A 8 7.91 -19.59 -45.90
N LYS A 9 7.78 -18.27 -45.78
CA LYS A 9 8.87 -17.44 -45.29
C LYS A 9 9.05 -17.77 -43.81
N GLY A 10 10.16 -18.41 -43.46
CA GLY A 10 10.53 -18.68 -42.08
C GLY A 10 11.08 -17.42 -41.41
N PHE A 11 10.86 -17.30 -40.11
CA PHE A 11 11.47 -16.27 -39.27
C PHE A 11 12.98 -16.53 -39.19
N THR A 12 13.81 -15.50 -39.32
CA THR A 12 15.26 -15.66 -39.24
C THR A 12 15.73 -15.62 -37.79
N LEU A 13 16.80 -16.35 -37.47
CA LEU A 13 17.37 -16.32 -36.11
C LEU A 13 17.86 -14.92 -35.74
N ILE A 14 18.33 -14.13 -36.72
CA ILE A 14 18.80 -12.76 -36.48
C ILE A 14 17.67 -11.83 -36.05
N GLU A 15 16.47 -11.97 -36.62
CA GLU A 15 15.29 -11.21 -36.19
C GLU A 15 14.92 -11.56 -34.74
N LEU A 16 15.04 -12.83 -34.35
CA LEU A 16 14.75 -13.26 -32.98
C LEU A 16 15.76 -12.69 -31.97
N VAL A 17 17.06 -12.75 -32.31
CA VAL A 17 18.14 -12.26 -31.44
C VAL A 17 18.05 -10.75 -31.25
N ALA A 18 17.73 -10.00 -32.30
CA ALA A 18 17.55 -8.54 -32.20
C ALA A 18 16.39 -8.17 -31.26
N VAL A 19 15.27 -8.89 -31.30
CA VAL A 19 14.12 -8.65 -30.43
C VAL A 19 14.45 -8.95 -28.96
N VAL A 20 15.08 -10.09 -28.68
CA VAL A 20 15.45 -10.46 -27.30
C VAL A 20 16.48 -9.48 -26.73
N ALA A 21 17.40 -8.98 -27.55
CA ALA A 21 18.37 -7.95 -27.14
C ALA A 21 17.68 -6.63 -26.70
N ILE A 22 16.68 -6.16 -27.47
CA ILE A 22 15.92 -4.96 -27.10
C ILE A 22 15.09 -5.20 -25.83
N LEU A 23 14.43 -6.36 -25.73
CA LEU A 23 13.65 -6.73 -24.53
C LEU A 23 14.51 -6.77 -23.27
N ALA A 24 15.76 -7.23 -23.36
CA ALA A 24 16.70 -7.25 -22.24
C ALA A 24 17.04 -5.85 -21.73
N ILE A 25 17.27 -4.89 -22.65
CA ILE A 25 17.55 -3.49 -22.29
C ILE A 25 16.32 -2.84 -21.63
N LEU A 26 15.13 -3.03 -22.22
CA LEU A 26 13.89 -2.48 -21.67
C LEU A 26 13.59 -3.04 -20.28
N ALA A 27 13.76 -4.35 -20.09
CA ALA A 27 13.56 -5.00 -18.79
C ALA A 27 14.48 -4.43 -17.71
N ALA A 28 15.75 -4.18 -18.02
CA ALA A 28 16.72 -3.65 -17.07
C ALA A 28 16.33 -2.26 -16.51
N VAL A 29 15.74 -1.38 -17.34
CA VAL A 29 15.32 -0.03 -16.93
C VAL A 29 13.97 -0.03 -16.21
N LEU A 30 13.07 -0.95 -16.56
CA LEU A 30 11.70 -1.02 -16.02
C LEU A 30 11.65 -1.52 -14.56
N VAL A 31 12.48 -2.49 -14.20
CA VAL A 31 12.43 -3.14 -12.86
C VAL A 31 12.56 -2.15 -11.67
N PRO A 32 13.57 -1.26 -11.60
CA PRO A 32 13.70 -0.35 -10.45
C PRO A 32 12.59 0.70 -10.38
N SER A 33 12.10 1.16 -11.54
CA SER A 33 11.09 2.21 -11.64
C SER A 33 9.74 1.76 -11.07
N VAL A 34 9.35 0.50 -11.33
CA VAL A 34 8.09 -0.07 -10.85
C VAL A 34 8.11 -0.29 -9.33
N GLY A 35 9.23 -0.77 -8.77
CA GLY A 35 9.36 -1.03 -7.33
C GLY A 35 9.23 0.21 -6.45
N GLY A 36 9.83 1.34 -6.87
CA GLY A 36 9.71 2.62 -6.16
C GLY A 36 8.28 3.17 -6.17
N TYR A 37 7.60 3.10 -7.32
CA TYR A 37 6.22 3.57 -7.46
C TYR A 37 5.23 2.77 -6.60
N ILE A 38 5.38 1.45 -6.57
CA ILE A 38 4.54 0.56 -5.74
C ILE A 38 4.74 0.88 -4.26
N THR A 39 5.99 1.04 -3.82
CA THR A 39 6.30 1.41 -2.43
C THR A 39 5.65 2.74 -2.04
N ARG A 40 5.80 3.78 -2.88
CA ARG A 40 5.17 5.10 -2.63
C ARG A 40 3.65 5.00 -2.57
N SER A 41 3.03 4.23 -3.46
CA SER A 41 1.57 4.01 -3.47
C SER A 41 1.10 3.31 -2.20
N ARG A 42 1.89 2.35 -1.67
CA ARG A 42 1.58 1.68 -0.40
C ARG A 42 1.70 2.62 0.80
N LYS A 43 2.73 3.48 0.83
CA LYS A 43 2.86 4.51 1.87
C LYS A 43 1.70 5.49 1.85
N ALA A 44 1.27 5.92 0.67
CA ALA A 44 0.09 6.75 0.52
C ALA A 44 -1.18 6.05 1.02
N ALA A 45 -1.34 4.75 0.73
CA ALA A 45 -2.46 3.96 1.24
C ALA A 45 -2.47 3.88 2.77
N VAL A 46 -1.31 3.72 3.41
CA VAL A 46 -1.19 3.76 4.89
C VAL A 46 -1.68 5.09 5.44
N ILE A 47 -1.28 6.23 4.83
CA ILE A 47 -1.75 7.55 5.27
C ILE A 47 -3.27 7.64 5.15
N THR A 48 -3.83 7.27 3.99
CA THR A 48 -5.28 7.29 3.78
C THR A 48 -6.02 6.44 4.81
N GLN A 49 -5.55 5.22 5.07
CA GLN A 49 -6.13 4.33 6.09
C GLN A 49 -6.02 4.95 7.50
N CYS A 50 -4.89 5.59 7.84
CA CYS A 50 -4.76 6.33 9.11
C CYS A 50 -5.78 7.47 9.21
N ARG A 51 -6.04 8.20 8.12
CA ARG A 51 -7.04 9.29 8.10
C ARG A 51 -8.44 8.74 8.34
N GLU A 52 -8.82 7.71 7.61
CA GLU A 52 -10.11 7.04 7.76
C GLU A 52 -10.30 6.52 9.18
N PHE A 53 -9.26 5.89 9.74
CA PHE A 53 -9.26 5.40 11.11
C PHE A 53 -9.42 6.51 12.14
N VAL A 54 -8.64 7.58 12.04
CA VAL A 54 -8.74 8.72 12.96
C VAL A 54 -10.11 9.37 12.90
N ASN A 55 -10.69 9.54 11.70
CA ASN A 55 -12.02 10.11 11.53
C ASN A 55 -13.10 9.23 12.17
N ALA A 56 -13.00 7.89 12.04
CA ALA A 56 -13.96 6.98 12.69
C ALA A 56 -13.82 7.01 14.22
N VAL A 57 -12.59 7.03 14.74
CA VAL A 57 -12.34 7.19 16.18
C VAL A 57 -12.90 8.51 16.70
N GLU A 58 -12.72 9.61 15.96
CA GLU A 58 -13.24 10.92 16.34
C GLU A 58 -14.78 10.96 16.30
N THR A 59 -15.39 10.41 15.26
CA THR A 59 -16.84 10.27 15.16
C THR A 59 -17.41 9.44 16.30
N TYR A 60 -16.73 8.35 16.66
CA TYR A 60 -17.10 7.52 17.81
C TYR A 60 -16.93 8.30 19.13
N ASP A 61 -15.79 8.96 19.34
CA ASP A 61 -15.51 9.74 20.56
C ASP A 61 -16.51 10.90 20.76
N LEU A 62 -17.12 11.43 19.69
CA LEU A 62 -18.16 12.45 19.75
C LEU A 62 -19.54 11.90 20.13
N THR A 63 -19.82 10.64 19.80
CA THR A 63 -21.14 10.01 20.00
C THR A 63 -21.19 9.12 21.24
N ALA A 64 -20.05 8.56 21.64
CA ALA A 64 -19.94 7.66 22.78
C ALA A 64 -19.70 8.40 24.11
N LYS A 65 -20.11 7.77 25.21
CA LYS A 65 -19.89 8.30 26.57
C LYS A 65 -18.46 8.10 27.08
N ALA A 66 -17.75 7.12 26.53
CA ALA A 66 -16.38 6.79 26.89
C ALA A 66 -15.49 6.88 25.65
N LYS A 67 -14.38 7.61 25.78
CA LYS A 67 -13.41 7.80 24.70
C LYS A 67 -12.52 6.58 24.54
N ILE A 68 -12.10 6.31 23.32
CA ILE A 68 -11.17 5.22 23.04
C ILE A 68 -9.77 5.61 23.53
N GLU A 69 -9.13 4.68 24.25
CA GLU A 69 -7.75 4.85 24.72
C GLU A 69 -6.77 4.98 23.56
N LYS A 70 -5.95 6.03 23.56
CA LYS A 70 -5.00 6.36 22.48
C LYS A 70 -3.91 5.30 22.25
N THR A 71 -3.68 4.44 23.25
CA THR A 71 -2.67 3.38 23.23
C THR A 71 -3.16 2.09 22.56
N LYS A 72 -4.48 1.96 22.31
CA LYS A 72 -5.06 0.78 21.66
C LYS A 72 -4.59 0.68 20.21
N LYS A 73 -4.37 -0.56 19.77
CA LYS A 73 -4.05 -0.85 18.38
C LYS A 73 -5.30 -0.76 17.51
N VAL A 74 -5.11 -0.48 16.21
CA VAL A 74 -6.21 -0.52 15.22
C VAL A 74 -6.90 -1.89 15.23
N SER A 75 -6.11 -2.97 15.29
CA SER A 75 -6.62 -4.35 15.34
C SER A 75 -7.48 -4.64 16.56
N ASP A 76 -7.35 -3.91 17.67
CA ASP A 76 -8.19 -4.13 18.85
C ASP A 76 -9.55 -3.43 18.74
N LEU A 77 -9.68 -2.51 17.78
CA LEU A 77 -10.81 -1.58 17.68
C LEU A 77 -11.69 -1.84 16.47
N VAL A 78 -11.11 -2.39 15.40
CA VAL A 78 -11.78 -2.66 14.13
C VAL A 78 -11.95 -4.17 13.95
N GLY A 79 -13.11 -4.58 13.41
CA GLY A 79 -13.45 -5.99 13.18
C GLY A 79 -14.63 -6.49 14.00
N ASP A 80 -15.37 -7.48 13.49
CA ASP A 80 -16.68 -7.91 14.01
C ASP A 80 -16.74 -8.07 15.55
N GLY A 81 -17.78 -7.51 16.17
CA GLY A 81 -17.94 -7.41 17.63
C GLY A 81 -17.07 -6.38 18.38
N LYS A 82 -16.29 -5.52 17.70
CA LYS A 82 -15.44 -4.48 18.34
C LYS A 82 -16.03 -3.07 18.30
N VAL A 83 -15.32 -2.15 18.94
CA VAL A 83 -15.77 -0.76 19.19
C VAL A 83 -16.13 -0.01 17.90
N LEU A 84 -15.35 -0.20 16.84
CA LEU A 84 -15.52 0.46 15.54
C LEU A 84 -16.06 -0.52 14.49
N THR A 85 -16.96 -1.41 14.87
CA THR A 85 -17.72 -2.22 13.91
C THR A 85 -18.94 -1.48 13.45
N ASN A 86 -19.07 -1.31 12.15
CA ASN A 86 -20.32 -1.25 11.40
C ASN A 86 -19.93 -0.95 9.94
N ALA A 87 -20.79 -1.31 8.98
CA ALA A 87 -20.56 -0.97 7.57
C ALA A 87 -20.35 0.54 7.35
N ASP A 88 -20.87 1.36 8.27
CA ASP A 88 -20.81 2.83 8.27
C ASP A 88 -19.53 3.40 8.92
N LEU A 89 -18.87 2.64 9.80
CA LEU A 89 -17.67 3.10 10.52
C LEU A 89 -16.42 2.57 9.83
N LEU A 90 -15.95 1.36 10.13
CA LEU A 90 -14.77 0.75 9.48
C LEU A 90 -14.87 -0.78 9.49
N THR A 91 -14.14 -1.42 8.57
CA THR A 91 -13.96 -2.88 8.51
C THR A 91 -12.47 -3.24 8.41
N ASP A 92 -12.07 -4.39 8.95
CA ASP A 92 -10.67 -4.84 8.95
C ASP A 92 -10.06 -4.94 7.55
N THR A 93 -10.90 -5.32 6.59
CA THR A 93 -10.54 -5.40 5.17
C THR A 93 -10.09 -4.07 4.57
N LYS A 94 -10.54 -2.94 5.14
CA LYS A 94 -10.15 -1.59 4.68
C LYS A 94 -8.85 -1.10 5.33
N LEU A 95 -8.45 -1.65 6.48
CA LEU A 95 -7.31 -1.18 7.30
C LEU A 95 -6.19 -2.23 7.46
N ASP A 96 -6.08 -3.11 6.48
CA ASP A 96 -5.11 -4.20 6.41
C ASP A 96 -3.66 -3.80 6.67
N LYS A 97 -3.26 -2.59 6.25
CA LYS A 97 -1.86 -2.14 6.33
C LYS A 97 -1.50 -1.46 7.64
N ILE A 98 -2.47 -1.17 8.50
CA ILE A 98 -2.26 -0.40 9.74
C ILE A 98 -2.68 -1.14 11.02
N GLN A 99 -2.98 -2.44 10.95
CA GLN A 99 -3.53 -3.21 12.07
C GLN A 99 -2.72 -3.09 13.38
N GLU A 100 -1.39 -3.02 13.29
CA GLU A 100 -0.50 -2.98 14.46
C GLU A 100 -0.19 -1.56 14.98
N ILE A 101 -0.70 -0.51 14.33
CA ILE A 101 -0.44 0.88 14.76
C ILE A 101 -1.37 1.25 15.92
N THR A 102 -0.87 2.10 16.83
CA THR A 102 -1.71 2.71 17.87
C THR A 102 -2.44 3.94 17.34
N ILE A 103 -3.56 4.31 17.95
CA ILE A 103 -4.30 5.54 17.61
C ILE A 103 -3.38 6.77 17.67
N GLU A 104 -2.50 6.83 18.67
CA GLU A 104 -1.55 7.94 18.83
C GLU A 104 -0.64 8.08 17.58
N LYS A 105 -0.05 6.98 17.12
CA LYS A 105 0.77 6.97 15.89
C LYS A 105 -0.04 7.27 14.64
N ALA A 106 -1.29 6.79 14.58
CA ALA A 106 -2.20 7.09 13.46
C ALA A 106 -2.50 8.59 13.35
N ARG A 107 -2.74 9.26 14.48
CA ARG A 107 -2.98 10.71 14.55
C ARG A 107 -1.76 11.50 14.14
N GLU A 108 -0.56 11.07 14.55
CA GLU A 108 0.69 11.72 14.15
C GLU A 108 0.97 11.60 12.66
N ILE A 109 0.74 10.42 12.07
CA ILE A 109 0.86 10.21 10.62
C ILE A 109 -0.17 11.08 9.87
N ASN A 110 -1.39 11.20 10.40
CA ASN A 110 -2.42 12.03 9.78
C ASN A 110 -2.09 13.52 9.80
N ALA A 111 -1.43 13.99 10.86
CA ALA A 111 -1.07 15.40 11.05
C ALA A 111 0.24 15.83 10.37
N ASP A 112 1.04 14.90 9.84
CA ASP A 112 2.35 15.18 9.23
C ASP A 112 2.26 15.20 7.70
N ASP A 113 2.40 16.39 7.11
CA ASP A 113 2.42 16.61 5.67
C ASP A 113 3.58 15.87 4.96
N GLY A 114 4.65 15.56 5.70
CA GLY A 114 5.82 14.79 5.25
C GLY A 114 5.77 13.30 5.60
N ALA A 115 4.63 12.76 6.05
CA ALA A 115 4.53 11.38 6.51
C ALA A 115 4.97 10.33 5.47
N LEU A 116 4.80 10.62 4.18
CA LEU A 116 5.19 9.72 3.08
C LEU A 116 6.67 9.30 3.14
N ASP A 117 7.56 10.20 3.54
CA ASP A 117 8.99 9.90 3.59
C ASP A 117 9.38 9.18 4.88
N LYS A 118 8.60 9.38 5.95
CA LYS A 118 8.86 8.87 7.31
C LYS A 118 8.24 7.50 7.59
N ILE A 119 7.26 7.07 6.78
CA ILE A 119 6.68 5.73 6.85
C ILE A 119 7.68 4.70 6.30
N LYS A 120 7.97 3.69 7.12
CA LYS A 120 8.68 2.47 6.72
C LYS A 120 7.67 1.34 6.57
N ILE A 121 7.77 0.65 5.44
CA ILE A 121 6.94 -0.51 5.10
C ILE A 121 7.85 -1.72 5.10
N ASN A 122 7.37 -2.81 5.71
CA ASN A 122 8.08 -4.07 5.70
C ASN A 122 8.26 -4.56 4.25
N LYS A 123 9.49 -4.93 3.90
CA LYS A 123 9.85 -5.29 2.52
C LYS A 123 9.17 -6.56 2.03
N ASP A 124 8.79 -7.46 2.94
CA ASP A 124 8.23 -8.78 2.63
C ASP A 124 6.71 -8.80 2.71
N THR A 125 6.13 -8.19 3.75
CA THR A 125 4.67 -8.19 3.97
C THR A 125 3.99 -6.98 3.36
N HIS A 126 4.74 -5.92 3.03
CA HIS A 126 4.22 -4.67 2.50
C HIS A 126 3.21 -3.95 3.42
N ILE A 127 3.23 -4.30 4.70
CA ILE A 127 2.46 -3.70 5.78
C ILE A 127 3.29 -2.61 6.47
N PHE A 128 2.62 -1.65 7.13
CA PHE A 128 3.29 -0.69 7.98
C PHE A 128 4.23 -1.37 8.99
N GLU A 129 5.45 -0.89 9.10
CA GLU A 129 6.45 -1.43 10.02
C GLU A 129 6.80 -0.40 11.10
N SER A 130 7.08 0.83 10.69
CA SER A 130 7.39 1.89 11.64
C SER A 130 7.16 3.29 11.06
N TYR A 131 7.03 4.23 11.98
CA TYR A 131 6.99 5.65 11.73
C TYR A 131 8.03 6.30 12.63
N ALA A 132 9.00 7.01 12.04
CA ALA A 132 9.95 7.79 12.82
C ALA A 132 9.29 9.13 13.18
N LYS A 133 9.00 9.35 14.47
CA LYS A 133 8.70 10.69 14.98
C LYS A 133 9.90 11.59 14.70
N ILE A 134 9.65 12.83 14.32
CA ILE A 134 10.65 13.87 14.59
C ILE A 134 10.72 13.96 16.11
N ASP A 135 11.86 13.61 16.69
CA ASP A 135 12.18 13.96 18.07
C ASP A 135 12.15 15.49 18.15
N ASN A 136 11.03 16.05 18.61
CA ASN A 136 10.98 17.46 18.99
C ASN A 136 11.91 17.63 20.19
N LYS A 137 13.07 18.23 19.93
CA LYS A 137 14.01 18.68 20.96
C LYS A 137 13.56 20.03 21.50
#